data_AF-A0A1A6FHE2-F1
#
_entry.id   AF-A0A1A6FHE2-F1
#
_cell.length_a   1.000
_cell.length_b   1.000
_cell.length_c   1.000
_cell.angle_alpha   90.00
_cell.angle_beta   90.00
_cell.angle_gamma   90.00
#
_symmetry.space_group_name_H-M   'P 1'
#
loop_
_entity.id
_entity.type
_entity.pdbx_description
1 polymer ?
#
loop_
_entity_poly.entity_id
_entity_poly.type
_entity_poly.pdbx_seq_one_letter_code
_entity_poly.pdbx_strand_id
1 'polypeptide(L)'
;MKNFVQLAEIVTVTAPSGGVASGDPVLIGALFGVASKSAAAGESVEIMTEGGFDLAKHAGDTFSVGDKVYFNASEKKLTSAAPSNPRIGVAMKAAVGSATSVLVRLNGLPIS
;
A
#
# COMPACT_ATOMS: atom_id res chain seq x y z
N MET A 1 27.44 10.17 -5.89
CA MET A 1 27.12 10.26 -4.45
C MET A 1 27.71 9.04 -3.75
N LYS A 2 28.45 9.18 -2.65
CA LYS A 2 29.08 8.05 -1.94
C LYS A 2 28.12 7.23 -1.07
N ASN A 3 26.90 7.72 -0.90
CA ASN A 3 25.83 7.19 -0.03
C ASN A 3 24.56 6.82 -0.81
N PHE A 4 24.55 6.98 -2.13
CA PHE A 4 23.40 6.59 -2.94
C PHE A 4 23.49 5.09 -3.21
N VAL A 5 22.55 4.34 -2.66
CA VAL A 5 22.48 2.88 -2.84
C VAL A 5 21.57 2.55 -4.02
N GLN A 6 20.35 3.11 -4.05
CA GLN A 6 19.39 2.92 -5.15
C GLN A 6 18.26 3.96 -5.10
N LEU A 7 17.51 4.05 -6.20
CA LEU A 7 16.17 4.65 -6.22
C LEU A 7 15.23 3.70 -5.44
N ALA A 8 14.81 4.13 -4.24
CA ALA A 8 14.03 3.32 -3.30
C ALA A 8 12.53 3.21 -3.66
N GLU A 9 12.20 3.32 -4.95
CA GLU A 9 10.84 3.10 -5.49
C GLU A 9 10.46 1.63 -5.44
N ILE A 10 11.47 0.75 -5.57
CA ILE A 10 11.36 -0.70 -5.39
C ILE A 10 12.31 -1.10 -4.27
N VAL A 11 11.77 -1.78 -3.26
CA VAL A 11 12.54 -2.23 -2.10
C VAL A 11 12.41 -3.73 -1.97
N THR A 12 13.55 -4.42 -1.88
CA THR A 12 13.58 -5.86 -1.56
C THR A 12 13.38 -6.03 -0.06
N VAL A 13 12.35 -6.77 0.32
CA VAL A 13 12.00 -7.09 1.70
C VAL A 13 11.76 -8.58 1.84
N THR A 14 11.79 -9.08 3.07
CA THR A 14 11.36 -10.45 3.37
C THR A 14 9.84 -10.50 3.43
N ALA A 15 9.24 -11.45 2.72
CA ALA A 15 7.80 -11.65 2.72
C ALA A 15 7.28 -11.96 4.14
N PRO A 16 6.23 -11.26 4.61
CA PRO A 16 5.67 -11.46 5.95
C PRO A 16 5.07 -12.86 6.11
N SER A 17 4.74 -13.19 7.37
CA SER A 17 4.08 -14.45 7.71
C SER A 17 2.78 -14.65 6.91
N GLY A 18 2.64 -15.82 6.28
CA GLY A 18 1.53 -16.14 5.39
C GLY A 18 1.85 -15.97 3.90
N GLY A 19 3.03 -15.43 3.57
CA GLY A 19 3.41 -15.15 2.19
C GLY A 19 2.63 -13.96 1.60
N VAL A 20 2.99 -13.58 0.38
CA VAL A 20 2.35 -12.49 -0.36
C VAL A 20 2.10 -12.95 -1.79
N ALA A 21 0.99 -12.52 -2.38
CA ALA A 21 0.75 -12.64 -3.80
C ALA A 21 1.20 -11.38 -4.54
N SER A 22 1.45 -11.49 -5.85
CA SER A 22 1.66 -10.30 -6.70
C SER A 22 0.44 -9.37 -6.61
N GLY A 23 0.68 -8.08 -6.42
CA GLY A 23 -0.36 -7.06 -6.22
C GLY A 23 -0.86 -6.91 -4.80
N ASP A 24 -0.43 -7.77 -3.86
CA ASP A 24 -0.87 -7.65 -2.47
C ASP A 24 -0.20 -6.46 -1.76
N PRO A 25 -0.96 -5.75 -0.90
CA PRO A 25 -0.38 -4.74 -0.03
C PRO A 25 0.47 -5.40 1.07
N VAL A 26 1.69 -4.91 1.22
CA VAL A 26 2.67 -5.36 2.21
C VAL A 26 2.97 -4.21 3.16
N LEU A 27 2.79 -4.45 4.46
CA LEU A 27 3.16 -3.53 5.52
C LEU A 27 4.17 -4.19 6.46
N ILE A 28 5.37 -3.60 6.56
CA ILE A 28 6.44 -4.04 7.46
C ILE A 28 6.82 -2.86 8.35
N GLY A 29 6.33 -2.84 9.59
CA GLY A 29 6.46 -1.67 10.46
C GLY A 29 5.80 -0.44 9.84
N ALA A 30 6.61 0.55 9.45
CA ALA A 30 6.16 1.74 8.73
C ALA A 30 6.43 1.68 7.22
N LEU A 31 7.05 0.62 6.70
CA LEU A 31 7.27 0.48 5.26
C LEU A 31 6.03 -0.14 4.62
N PHE A 32 5.40 0.60 3.70
CA PHE A 32 4.27 0.11 2.92
C PHE A 32 4.63 0.03 1.44
N GLY A 33 4.20 -1.03 0.77
CA GLY A 33 4.32 -1.15 -0.67
C GLY A 33 3.44 -2.27 -1.23
N VAL A 34 3.45 -2.41 -2.55
CA VAL A 34 2.71 -3.45 -3.26
C VAL A 34 3.68 -4.48 -3.82
N ALA A 35 3.44 -5.76 -3.55
CA ALA A 35 4.32 -6.84 -3.99
C ALA A 35 4.35 -6.96 -5.53
N SER A 36 5.54 -6.98 -6.13
CA SER A 36 5.69 -7.16 -7.57
C SER A 36 5.44 -8.61 -8.00
N LYS A 37 5.74 -9.57 -7.13
CA LYS A 37 5.63 -11.02 -7.37
C LYS A 37 5.11 -11.74 -6.13
N SER A 38 4.59 -12.94 -6.35
CA SER A 38 4.27 -13.83 -5.24
C SER A 38 5.53 -14.38 -4.60
N ALA A 39 5.55 -14.47 -3.27
CA ALA A 39 6.65 -15.03 -2.50
C ALA A 39 6.11 -15.76 -1.26
N ALA A 40 6.70 -16.92 -0.95
CA ALA A 40 6.40 -17.64 0.29
C ALA A 40 6.92 -16.86 1.51
N ALA A 41 6.35 -17.12 2.69
CA ALA A 41 6.82 -16.48 3.92
C ALA A 41 8.32 -16.75 4.13
N GLY A 42 9.08 -15.70 4.45
CA GLY A 42 10.54 -15.81 4.64
C GLY A 42 11.37 -15.67 3.35
N GLU A 43 10.74 -15.69 2.16
CA GLU A 43 11.43 -15.45 0.89
C GLU A 43 11.58 -13.95 0.60
N SER A 44 12.53 -13.61 -0.27
CA SER A 44 12.72 -12.21 -0.72
C SER A 44 11.70 -11.82 -1.79
N VAL A 45 11.02 -10.69 -1.55
CA VAL A 45 10.05 -10.09 -2.45
C VAL A 45 10.37 -8.62 -2.67
N GLU A 46 10.15 -8.14 -3.88
CA GLU A 46 10.26 -6.72 -4.20
C GLU A 46 8.89 -6.07 -4.01
N ILE A 47 8.86 -4.97 -3.26
CA ILE A 47 7.66 -4.16 -3.08
C ILE A 47 7.87 -2.79 -3.70
N MET A 48 6.83 -2.29 -4.37
CA MET A 48 6.83 -0.95 -4.94
C MET A 48 6.18 0.02 -3.94
N THR A 49 6.95 1.00 -3.47
CA THR A 49 6.60 1.92 -2.38
C THR A 49 6.03 3.24 -2.88
N GLU A 50 6.21 3.53 -4.18
CA GLU A 50 5.76 4.72 -4.87
C GLU A 50 5.04 4.36 -6.17
N GLY A 51 4.08 5.18 -6.60
CA GLY A 51 3.31 4.95 -7.83
C GLY A 51 1.81 4.87 -7.62
N GLY A 52 1.06 4.64 -8.71
CA GLY A 52 -0.40 4.53 -8.69
C GLY A 52 -0.85 3.08 -8.73
N PHE A 53 -1.65 2.65 -7.75
CA PHE A 53 -2.15 1.27 -7.65
C PHE A 53 -3.65 1.25 -7.43
N ASP A 54 -4.33 0.31 -8.10
CA ASP A 54 -5.75 0.04 -7.86
C ASP A 54 -5.86 -1.08 -6.82
N LEU A 55 -6.26 -0.71 -5.61
CA LEU A 55 -6.25 -1.62 -4.45
C LEU A 55 -7.64 -1.71 -3.82
N ALA A 56 -7.95 -2.88 -3.26
CA ALA A 56 -9.23 -3.13 -2.60
C ALA A 56 -9.46 -2.15 -1.45
N LYS A 57 -10.68 -1.58 -1.39
CA LYS A 57 -11.10 -0.68 -0.31
C LYS A 57 -12.13 -1.32 0.60
N HIS A 58 -12.28 -0.78 1.80
CA HIS A 58 -13.37 -1.12 2.70
C HIS A 58 -14.72 -0.82 2.02
N ALA A 59 -15.68 -1.71 2.23
CA ALA A 59 -17.00 -1.56 1.62
C ALA A 59 -17.70 -0.34 2.24
N GLY A 60 -18.37 0.47 1.43
CA GLY A 60 -19.03 1.69 1.92
C GLY A 60 -18.13 2.92 1.99
N ASP A 61 -16.81 2.78 2.12
CA ASP A 61 -15.89 3.91 2.11
C ASP A 61 -15.96 4.66 0.77
N THR A 62 -16.01 5.98 0.82
CA THR A 62 -16.01 6.85 -0.35
C THR A 62 -14.73 7.66 -0.38
N PHE A 63 -14.21 7.89 -1.58
CA PHE A 63 -13.03 8.71 -1.82
C PHE A 63 -13.32 9.68 -2.96
N SER A 64 -12.91 10.92 -2.78
CA SER A 64 -12.75 11.94 -3.82
C SER A 64 -11.28 12.02 -4.23
N VAL A 65 -11.00 12.64 -5.38
CA VAL A 65 -9.62 12.89 -5.81
C VAL A 65 -8.91 13.76 -4.76
N GLY A 66 -7.74 13.33 -4.31
CA GLY A 66 -6.93 14.01 -3.29
C GLY A 66 -7.21 13.56 -1.85
N ASP A 67 -8.23 12.73 -1.61
CA ASP A 67 -8.53 12.24 -0.27
C ASP A 67 -7.38 11.40 0.29
N LYS A 68 -7.14 11.54 1.59
CA LYS A 68 -6.14 10.72 2.29
C LYS A 68 -6.63 9.29 2.32
N VAL A 69 -5.74 8.38 1.96
CA VAL A 69 -5.99 6.94 1.98
C VAL A 69 -5.12 6.31 3.05
N TYR A 70 -5.75 5.45 3.85
CA TYR A 70 -5.13 4.72 4.94
C TYR A 70 -5.20 3.22 4.67
N PHE A 71 -4.34 2.43 5.29
CA PHE A 71 -4.34 0.97 5.16
C PHE A 71 -4.77 0.30 6.46
N ASN A 72 -5.84 -0.49 6.41
CA ASN A 72 -6.27 -1.36 7.50
C ASN A 72 -5.53 -2.70 7.38
N ALA A 73 -4.56 -2.93 8.26
CA ALA A 73 -3.75 -4.14 8.26
C ALA A 73 -4.51 -5.41 8.68
N SER A 74 -5.59 -5.26 9.47
CA SER A 74 -6.43 -6.38 9.91
C SER A 74 -7.27 -6.95 8.76
N GLU A 75 -7.82 -6.08 7.92
CA GLU A 75 -8.63 -6.47 6.76
C GLU A 75 -7.84 -6.55 5.45
N LYS A 76 -6.60 -6.05 5.45
CA LYS A 76 -5.75 -5.87 4.26
C LYS A 76 -6.43 -5.03 3.17
N LYS A 77 -7.12 -3.96 3.57
CA LYS A 77 -7.89 -3.08 2.66
C LYS A 77 -7.58 -1.61 2.92
N LEU A 78 -7.79 -0.80 1.89
CA LEU A 78 -7.73 0.66 1.99
C LEU A 78 -8.97 1.22 2.69
N THR A 79 -8.79 2.24 3.51
CA THR A 79 -9.87 2.88 4.26
C THR A 79 -9.63 4.39 4.40
N SER A 80 -10.71 5.10 4.68
CA SER A 80 -10.73 6.51 5.06
C SER A 80 -10.55 6.73 6.57
N ALA A 81 -10.62 5.67 7.38
CA ALA A 81 -10.53 5.75 8.84
C ALA A 81 -9.09 5.94 9.35
N ALA A 82 -8.81 7.10 9.95
CA ALA A 82 -7.45 7.59 10.15
C ALA A 82 -6.71 7.25 11.46
N PRO A 83 -7.30 7.17 12.68
CA PRO A 83 -6.41 7.27 13.84
C PRO A 83 -5.61 5.99 14.11
N SER A 84 -6.15 4.81 13.75
CA SER A 84 -5.48 3.52 13.97
C SER A 84 -4.78 2.95 12.75
N ASN A 85 -4.95 3.56 11.58
CA ASN A 85 -4.46 3.03 10.32
C ASN A 85 -3.38 3.97 9.76
N PRO A 86 -2.23 3.46 9.30
CA PRO A 86 -1.21 4.29 8.68
C PRO A 86 -1.73 4.92 7.39
N ARG A 87 -1.46 6.23 7.19
CA ARG A 87 -1.75 6.90 5.92
C ARG A 87 -0.76 6.41 4.87
N ILE A 88 -1.22 5.78 3.81
CA ILE A 88 -0.33 5.22 2.76
C ILE A 88 -0.24 6.09 1.51
N GLY A 89 -1.22 6.98 1.29
CA GLY A 89 -1.32 7.66 0.01
C GLY A 89 -2.43 8.70 -0.10
N VAL A 90 -2.74 9.02 -1.35
CA VAL A 90 -3.86 9.87 -1.75
C VAL A 90 -4.62 9.26 -2.92
N ALA A 91 -5.95 9.38 -2.91
CA ALA A 91 -6.79 8.87 -4.00
C ALA A 91 -6.57 9.69 -5.28
N MET A 92 -6.28 9.03 -6.39
CA MET A 92 -6.11 9.65 -7.70
C MET A 92 -7.42 9.74 -8.49
N LYS A 93 -8.42 8.96 -8.11
CA LYS A 93 -9.74 8.91 -8.74
C LYS A 93 -10.81 8.78 -7.66
N ALA A 94 -11.99 9.36 -7.91
CA ALA A 94 -13.13 9.16 -7.04
C ALA A 94 -13.57 7.68 -7.03
N ALA A 95 -13.86 7.15 -5.85
CA ALA A 95 -14.40 5.82 -5.62
C ALA A 95 -15.64 5.94 -4.73
N VAL A 96 -16.80 5.56 -5.25
CA VAL A 96 -18.06 5.58 -4.51
C VAL A 96 -18.19 4.38 -3.57
N GLY A 97 -19.15 4.39 -2.65
CA GLY A 97 -19.29 3.35 -1.63
C GLY A 97 -19.48 1.94 -2.21
N SER A 98 -20.11 1.83 -3.39
CA SER A 98 -20.30 0.58 -4.13
C SER A 98 -19.08 0.10 -4.91
N ALA A 99 -18.05 0.92 -5.09
CA ALA A 99 -16.81 0.46 -5.70
C ALA A 99 -16.08 -0.52 -4.78
N THR A 100 -15.38 -1.49 -5.36
CA THR A 100 -14.63 -2.51 -4.61
C THR A 100 -13.16 -2.12 -4.41
N SER A 101 -12.66 -1.16 -5.19
CA SER A 101 -11.28 -0.69 -5.16
C SER A 101 -11.19 0.84 -5.28
N VAL A 102 -10.00 1.38 -5.01
CA VAL A 102 -9.65 2.78 -5.21
C VAL A 102 -8.26 2.88 -5.82
N LEU A 103 -8.12 3.75 -6.82
CA LEU A 103 -6.82 4.11 -7.39
C LEU A 103 -6.11 5.07 -6.44
N VAL A 104 -5.02 4.63 -5.82
CA VAL A 104 -4.24 5.39 -4.85
C VAL A 104 -2.82 5.65 -5.37
N ARG A 105 -2.33 6.88 -5.18
CA ARG A 105 -0.90 7.20 -5.29
C ARG A 105 -0.24 6.92 -3.95
N LEU A 106 0.75 6.03 -3.91
CA LEU A 106 1.60 5.81 -2.74
C LEU A 106 2.61 6.94 -2.59
N ASN A 107 2.84 7.36 -1.35
CA ASN A 107 3.70 8.50 -1.02
C ASN A 107 5.13 8.09 -0.58
N GLY A 108 5.54 6.83 -0.77
CA GLY A 108 6.86 6.31 -0.39
C GLY A 108 7.00 6.00 1.09
N LEU A 109 6.46 6.86 1.97
CA LEU A 109 6.41 6.64 3.42
C LEU A 109 5.03 7.06 3.98
N PRO A 110 4.46 6.27 4.90
CA PRO A 110 3.31 6.72 5.64
C PRO A 110 3.71 7.87 6.56
N ILE A 111 3.18 9.07 6.30
CA ILE A 111 3.29 10.13 7.28
C ILE A 111 2.39 9.78 8.48
N SER A 112 2.97 9.86 9.67
CA SER A 112 2.25 9.78 10.94
C SER A 112 1.24 10.93 11.05
#